data_AF-A0A285GPE8-F1
#
_entry.id   AF-A0A285GPE8-F1
#
_cell.length_a   1.000
_cell.length_b   1.000
_cell.length_c   1.000
_cell.angle_alpha   90.00
_cell.angle_beta   90.00
_cell.angle_gamma   90.00
#
_symmetry.space_group_name_H-M   'P 1'
#
loop_
_entity.id
_entity.type
_entity.pdbx_description
1 polymer ?
#
loop_
_entity_poly.entity_id
_entity_poly.type
_entity_poly.pdbx_seq_one_letter_code
_entity_poly.pdbx_strand_id
1 'polypeptide(L)'
;MTIAHTNVVIELADDLNTAVGQLEIKHVRMLERALKTFGRRSAGTALVLQDQLRRNLVSYSPRVLWLLRAVVTESSLEQVNRKLSADYRELLETGIGDMRSLLRIAGTEKTVKIETLRGVRDVVPAGGWASDVKLGVVQAAKASEILGNPADWPADVVQRAVENFATKMASVEPISALAERNKWFYDIN
;
A
#
# COMPACT_ATOMS: atom_id res chain seq x y z
N MET A 1 -32.47 -14.30 7.20
CA MET A 1 -31.12 -13.69 7.36
C MET A 1 -30.22 -14.75 7.97
N THR A 2 -29.28 -15.28 7.20
CA THR A 2 -28.35 -16.31 7.67
C THR A 2 -27.20 -15.61 8.38
N ILE A 3 -27.09 -15.80 9.69
CA ILE A 3 -26.07 -15.19 10.53
C ILE A 3 -24.78 -16.00 10.32
N ALA A 4 -23.70 -15.36 9.87
CA ALA A 4 -22.41 -16.03 9.77
C ALA A 4 -21.84 -16.22 11.17
N HIS A 5 -21.91 -17.44 11.70
CA HIS A 5 -21.24 -17.79 12.95
C HIS A 5 -19.74 -17.92 12.68
N THR A 6 -18.90 -17.39 13.58
CA THR A 6 -17.44 -17.45 13.49
C THR A 6 -16.92 -18.84 13.13
N ASN A 7 -17.51 -19.90 13.71
CA ASN A 7 -17.14 -21.29 13.43
C ASN A 7 -17.37 -21.68 11.96
N VAL A 8 -18.45 -21.21 11.34
CA VAL A 8 -18.75 -21.46 9.92
C VAL A 8 -17.73 -20.77 9.02
N VAL A 9 -17.32 -19.53 9.36
CA VAL A 9 -16.30 -18.81 8.59
C VAL A 9 -14.93 -19.50 8.69
N ILE A 10 -14.64 -20.11 9.85
CA ILE A 10 -13.43 -20.91 10.08
C ILE A 10 -13.47 -22.22 9.28
N GLU A 11 -14.58 -22.96 9.35
CA GLU A 11 -14.76 -24.24 8.64
C GLU A 11 -14.72 -24.06 7.12
N LEU A 12 -15.27 -22.96 6.60
CA LEU A 12 -15.33 -22.65 5.18
C LEU A 12 -14.10 -21.88 4.66
N ALA A 13 -12.98 -21.84 5.40
CA ALA A 13 -11.85 -20.99 5.02
C ALA A 13 -11.29 -21.30 3.62
N ASP A 14 -11.15 -22.59 3.29
CA ASP A 14 -10.66 -23.03 1.98
C ASP A 14 -11.67 -22.75 0.86
N ASP A 15 -12.96 -22.93 1.14
CA ASP A 15 -14.05 -22.59 0.22
C ASP A 15 -14.11 -21.08 -0.03
N LEU A 16 -13.92 -20.26 1.00
CA LEU A 16 -13.86 -18.81 0.90
C LEU A 16 -12.64 -18.36 0.09
N ASN A 17 -11.48 -18.98 0.30
CA ASN A 17 -10.28 -18.71 -0.49
C ASN A 17 -10.51 -19.04 -1.97
N THR A 18 -11.12 -20.19 -2.25
CA THR A 18 -11.43 -20.63 -3.62
C THR A 18 -12.44 -19.70 -4.27
N ALA A 19 -13.57 -19.44 -3.60
CA ALA A 19 -14.64 -18.61 -4.12
C ALA A 19 -14.16 -17.18 -4.39
N VAL A 20 -13.48 -16.54 -3.43
CA VAL A 20 -12.95 -15.17 -3.59
C VAL A 20 -11.79 -15.13 -4.60
N GLY A 21 -11.00 -16.21 -4.69
CA GLY A 21 -9.95 -16.34 -5.70
C GLY A 21 -10.48 -16.32 -7.13
N GLN A 22 -11.65 -16.91 -7.37
CA GLN A 22 -12.31 -16.96 -8.68
C GLN A 22 -13.06 -15.66 -9.04
N LEU A 23 -13.28 -14.76 -8.08
CA LEU A 23 -13.95 -13.50 -8.35
C LEU A 23 -13.06 -12.53 -9.14
N GLU A 24 -13.62 -11.95 -10.19
CA GLU A 24 -13.03 -10.76 -10.82
C GLU A 24 -12.91 -9.60 -9.82
N ILE A 25 -11.90 -8.75 -10.00
CA ILE A 25 -11.60 -7.61 -9.12
C ILE A 25 -12.82 -6.71 -8.92
N LYS A 26 -13.64 -6.50 -9.96
CA LYS A 26 -14.87 -5.70 -9.89
C LYS A 26 -15.87 -6.29 -8.88
N HIS A 27 -16.00 -7.61 -8.82
CA HIS A 27 -16.88 -8.31 -7.90
C HIS A 27 -16.35 -8.25 -6.46
N VAL A 28 -15.03 -8.40 -6.29
CA VAL A 28 -14.39 -8.25 -4.96
C VAL A 28 -14.60 -6.84 -4.40
N ARG A 29 -14.45 -5.80 -5.23
CA ARG A 29 -14.72 -4.41 -4.83
C ARG A 29 -16.19 -4.19 -4.44
N MET A 30 -17.13 -4.81 -5.16
CA MET A 30 -18.56 -4.73 -4.79
C MET A 30 -18.84 -5.42 -3.47
N LEU A 31 -18.26 -6.60 -3.24
CA LEU A 31 -18.37 -7.33 -1.99
C LEU A 31 -17.79 -6.55 -0.82
N GLU A 32 -16.62 -5.93 -0.98
CA GLU A 32 -16.01 -5.07 0.03
C GLU A 32 -16.95 -3.92 0.44
N ARG A 33 -17.56 -3.24 -0.53
CA ARG A 33 -18.52 -2.15 -0.28
C ARG A 33 -19.76 -2.65 0.45
N ALA A 34 -20.29 -3.80 0.05
CA ALA A 34 -21.43 -4.42 0.71
C ALA A 34 -21.11 -4.79 2.16
N LEU A 35 -19.95 -5.41 2.42
CA LEU A 35 -19.49 -5.78 3.75
C LEU A 35 -19.27 -4.55 4.64
N LYS A 36 -18.64 -3.48 4.13
CA LYS A 36 -18.49 -2.22 4.88
C LYS A 36 -19.83 -1.59 5.25
N THR A 37 -20.81 -1.66 4.35
CA THR A 37 -22.17 -1.15 4.60
C THR A 37 -22.90 -2.01 5.63
N PHE A 38 -22.74 -3.33 5.55
CA PHE A 38 -23.32 -4.29 6.48
C PHE A 38 -22.72 -4.14 7.89
N GLY A 39 -21.39 -4.09 8.01
CA GLY A 39 -20.69 -3.94 9.30
C GLY A 39 -21.08 -2.66 10.05
N ARG A 40 -21.33 -1.55 9.34
CA ARG A 40 -21.83 -0.30 9.95
C ARG A 40 -23.25 -0.41 10.50
N ARG A 41 -24.10 -1.25 9.89
CA ARG A 41 -25.51 -1.41 10.28
C ARG A 41 -25.72 -2.51 11.33
N SER A 42 -24.82 -3.49 11.39
CA SER A 42 -24.93 -4.67 12.26
C SER A 42 -23.94 -4.57 13.42
N ALA A 43 -24.22 -3.70 14.38
CA ALA A 43 -23.36 -3.46 15.55
C ALA A 43 -23.15 -4.70 16.47
N GLY A 44 -23.85 -5.82 16.24
CA GLY A 44 -23.77 -7.03 17.06
C GLY A 44 -23.10 -8.25 16.42
N THR A 45 -22.63 -8.19 15.16
CA THR A 45 -22.24 -9.39 14.39
C THR A 45 -20.80 -9.31 13.88
N ALA A 46 -19.89 -8.83 14.71
CA ALA A 46 -18.47 -8.80 14.37
C ALA A 46 -17.83 -10.19 14.53
N LEU A 47 -17.06 -10.62 13.54
CA LEU A 47 -16.36 -11.90 13.56
C LEU A 47 -15.14 -11.85 14.49
N VAL A 48 -15.07 -12.79 15.43
CA VAL A 48 -13.96 -12.93 16.38
C VAL A 48 -13.00 -14.00 15.87
N LEU A 49 -11.92 -13.60 15.19
CA LEU A 49 -10.94 -14.49 14.56
C LEU A 49 -9.53 -14.38 15.16
N GLN A 50 -9.35 -13.58 16.21
CA GLN A 50 -8.04 -13.23 16.77
C GLN A 50 -7.19 -14.46 17.10
N ASP A 51 -7.71 -15.42 17.87
CA ASP A 51 -6.92 -16.57 18.32
C ASP A 51 -6.59 -17.52 17.18
N GLN A 52 -7.53 -17.71 16.26
CA GLN A 52 -7.41 -18.58 15.10
C GLN A 52 -6.36 -18.04 14.13
N LEU A 53 -6.39 -16.74 13.87
CA LEU A 53 -5.38 -16.06 13.04
C LEU A 53 -4.01 -16.05 13.73
N ARG A 54 -3.96 -15.76 15.03
CA ARG A 54 -2.71 -15.70 15.81
C ARG A 54 -2.01 -17.05 15.87
N ARG A 55 -2.77 -18.13 16.07
CA ARG A 55 -2.26 -19.52 16.16
C ARG A 55 -2.09 -20.20 14.81
N ASN A 56 -2.37 -19.52 13.70
CA ASN A 56 -2.37 -20.08 12.34
C ASN A 56 -3.24 -21.34 12.21
N LEU A 57 -4.36 -21.40 12.93
CA LEU A 57 -5.33 -22.51 12.81
C LEU A 57 -6.15 -22.41 11.52
N VAL A 58 -6.18 -21.22 10.91
CA VAL A 58 -6.86 -20.93 9.66
C VAL A 58 -5.96 -20.06 8.78
N SER A 59 -5.92 -20.37 7.49
CA SER A 59 -5.20 -19.58 6.49
C SER A 59 -6.18 -18.93 5.52
N TYR A 60 -6.04 -17.63 5.33
CA TYR A 60 -6.84 -16.87 4.37
C TYR A 60 -5.91 -16.21 3.36
N SER A 61 -6.32 -16.22 2.10
CA SER A 61 -5.66 -15.46 1.04
C SER A 61 -5.69 -13.96 1.35
N PRO A 62 -4.77 -13.17 0.80
CA PRO A 62 -4.76 -11.72 1.00
C PRO A 62 -6.10 -11.06 0.63
N ARG A 63 -6.79 -11.53 -0.42
CA ARG A 63 -8.11 -11.02 -0.82
C ARG A 63 -9.18 -11.26 0.24
N VAL A 64 -9.22 -12.46 0.82
CA VAL A 64 -10.17 -12.78 1.90
C VAL A 64 -9.84 -11.97 3.15
N LEU A 65 -8.56 -11.88 3.53
CA LEU A 65 -8.12 -11.03 4.64
C LEU A 65 -8.54 -9.58 4.44
N TRP A 66 -8.42 -9.04 3.22
CA TRP A 66 -8.86 -7.69 2.89
C TRP A 66 -10.35 -7.48 3.14
N LEU A 67 -11.20 -8.43 2.72
CA LEU A 67 -12.64 -8.38 2.91
C LEU A 67 -13.04 -8.51 4.38
N LEU A 68 -12.37 -9.41 5.13
CA LEU A 68 -12.63 -9.65 6.55
C LEU A 68 -12.45 -8.38 7.40
N ARG A 69 -11.56 -7.46 7.01
CA ARG A 69 -11.37 -6.17 7.70
C ARG A 69 -12.66 -5.39 7.92
N ALA A 70 -13.67 -5.56 7.06
CA ALA A 70 -14.93 -4.85 7.14
C ALA A 70 -15.91 -5.41 8.20
N VAL A 71 -15.67 -6.63 8.69
CA VAL A 71 -16.64 -7.39 9.50
C VAL A 71 -16.05 -8.03 10.76
N VAL A 72 -14.74 -7.95 10.98
CA VAL A 72 -14.08 -8.51 12.17
C VAL A 72 -14.07 -7.53 13.35
N THR A 73 -13.88 -8.05 14.57
CA THR A 73 -13.63 -7.22 15.76
C THR A 73 -12.32 -6.45 15.66
N GLU A 74 -12.14 -5.41 16.47
CA GLU A 74 -10.90 -4.62 16.53
C GLU A 74 -9.67 -5.50 16.88
N SER A 75 -9.82 -6.43 17.82
CA SER A 75 -8.73 -7.34 18.20
C SER A 75 -8.37 -8.34 17.09
N SER A 76 -9.33 -8.73 16.27
CA SER A 76 -9.11 -9.57 15.09
C SER A 76 -8.53 -8.75 13.93
N LEU A 77 -8.91 -7.49 13.80
CA LEU A 77 -8.41 -6.56 12.80
C LEU A 77 -6.90 -6.36 12.93
N GLU A 78 -6.36 -6.30 14.15
CA GLU A 78 -4.91 -6.24 14.37
C GLU A 78 -4.20 -7.45 13.77
N GLN A 79 -4.71 -8.67 13.99
CA GLN A 79 -4.13 -9.89 13.44
C GLN A 79 -4.27 -9.97 11.91
N VAL A 80 -5.41 -9.53 11.37
CA VAL A 80 -5.61 -9.40 9.93
C VAL A 80 -4.60 -8.43 9.33
N ASN A 81 -4.44 -7.24 9.92
CA ASN A 81 -3.49 -6.23 9.46
C ASN A 81 -2.05 -6.76 9.50
N ARG A 82 -1.65 -7.46 10.57
CA ARG A 82 -0.32 -8.07 10.68
C ARG A 82 -0.05 -9.08 9.54
N LYS A 83 -1.04 -9.94 9.24
CA LYS A 83 -0.93 -10.90 8.12
C LYS A 83 -0.88 -10.21 6.76
N LEU A 84 -1.71 -9.19 6.55
CA LEU A 84 -1.69 -8.38 5.33
C LEU A 84 -0.35 -7.66 5.16
N SER A 85 0.23 -7.13 6.23
CA SER A 85 1.54 -6.51 6.19
C SER A 85 2.65 -7.49 5.83
N ALA A 86 2.52 -8.77 6.17
CA ALA A 86 3.49 -9.79 5.76
C ALA A 86 3.54 -9.90 4.23
N ASP A 87 2.37 -10.02 3.58
CA ASP A 87 2.23 -10.24 2.14
C ASP A 87 1.22 -9.30 1.46
N TYR A 88 1.55 -8.00 1.42
CA TYR A 88 0.70 -6.96 0.83
C TYR A 88 0.89 -6.82 -0.69
N ARG A 89 1.91 -7.46 -1.27
CA ARG A 89 2.31 -7.23 -2.67
C ARG A 89 1.25 -7.74 -3.64
N GLU A 90 0.76 -8.96 -3.42
CA GLU A 90 -0.26 -9.58 -4.28
C GLU A 90 -1.53 -8.70 -4.40
N LEU A 91 -1.97 -8.13 -3.26
CA LEU A 91 -3.11 -7.22 -3.23
C LEU A 91 -2.84 -5.89 -3.92
N LEU A 92 -1.63 -5.36 -3.74
CA LEU A 92 -1.22 -4.10 -4.35
C LEU A 92 -1.18 -4.24 -5.87
N GLU A 93 -0.66 -5.34 -6.41
CA GLU A 93 -0.62 -5.65 -7.84
C GLU A 93 -2.02 -5.94 -8.39
N THR A 94 -2.85 -6.69 -7.64
CA THR A 94 -4.25 -6.97 -8.03
C THR A 94 -5.10 -5.71 -8.06
N GLY A 95 -4.87 -4.76 -7.16
CA GLY A 95 -5.55 -3.47 -7.17
C GLY A 95 -7.03 -3.53 -6.86
N ILE A 96 -7.42 -3.84 -5.62
CA ILE A 96 -8.84 -3.89 -5.19
C ILE A 96 -9.35 -2.46 -4.86
N GLY A 97 -9.07 -1.48 -5.72
CA GLY A 97 -9.47 -0.08 -5.56
C GLY A 97 -8.35 0.78 -4.98
N ASP A 98 -8.69 1.69 -4.06
CA ASP A 98 -7.72 2.55 -3.40
C ASP A 98 -6.90 1.77 -2.35
N MET A 99 -5.65 1.47 -2.69
CA MET A 99 -4.71 0.71 -1.88
C MET A 99 -3.87 1.56 -0.92
N ARG A 100 -4.12 2.87 -0.77
CA ARG A 100 -3.40 3.69 0.22
C ARG A 100 -3.52 3.13 1.64
N SER A 101 -4.71 2.62 1.99
CA SER A 101 -4.92 2.04 3.32
C SER A 101 -4.12 0.75 3.54
N LEU A 102 -3.88 -0.03 2.48
CA LEU A 102 -2.98 -1.19 2.52
C LEU A 102 -1.53 -0.76 2.76
N LEU A 103 -1.08 0.30 2.07
CA LEU A 103 0.27 0.84 2.27
C LEU A 103 0.48 1.40 3.68
N ARG A 104 -0.54 2.04 4.28
CA ARG A 104 -0.48 2.45 5.70
C ARG A 104 -0.32 1.26 6.64
N ILE A 105 -1.10 0.20 6.43
CA ILE A 105 -0.97 -1.04 7.20
C ILE A 105 0.42 -1.65 7.05
N ALA A 106 0.92 -1.76 5.81
CA ALA A 106 2.27 -2.25 5.58
C ALA A 106 3.32 -1.34 6.25
N GLY A 107 3.12 -0.03 6.20
CA GLY A 107 4.00 1.00 6.76
C GLY A 107 4.08 1.03 8.29
N THR A 108 3.08 0.50 9.01
CA THR A 108 3.13 0.41 10.48
C THR A 108 4.09 -0.68 10.95
N GLU A 109 4.17 -1.78 10.20
CA GLU A 109 4.99 -2.94 10.55
C GLU A 109 6.39 -2.88 9.92
N LYS A 110 6.50 -2.38 8.69
CA LYS A 110 7.76 -2.40 7.93
C LYS A 110 7.92 -1.22 6.99
N THR A 111 9.16 -1.03 6.53
CA THR A 111 9.45 -0.03 5.49
C THR A 111 9.00 -0.57 4.13
N VAL A 112 8.10 0.16 3.47
CA VAL A 112 7.64 -0.16 2.11
C VAL A 112 8.75 0.22 1.15
N LYS A 113 9.28 -0.77 0.41
CA LYS A 113 10.36 -0.54 -0.56
C LYS A 113 9.79 0.26 -1.73
N ILE A 114 10.48 1.32 -2.15
CA ILE A 114 10.03 2.14 -3.28
C ILE A 114 9.79 1.30 -4.53
N GLU A 115 10.66 0.33 -4.81
CA GLU A 115 10.52 -0.55 -5.98
C GLU A 115 9.20 -1.32 -6.05
N THR A 116 8.59 -1.67 -4.91
CA THR A 116 7.28 -2.37 -4.93
C THR A 116 6.14 -1.45 -5.34
N LEU A 117 6.40 -0.15 -5.53
CA LEU A 117 5.44 0.85 -5.95
C LEU A 117 5.53 1.16 -7.45
N ARG A 118 6.39 0.49 -8.21
CA ARG A 118 6.38 0.60 -9.66
C ARG A 118 5.13 -0.10 -10.23
N GLY A 119 4.45 0.55 -11.17
CA GLY A 119 3.28 0.02 -11.88
C GLY A 119 1.96 0.11 -11.11
N VAL A 120 1.95 0.63 -9.87
CA VAL A 120 0.75 0.65 -9.01
C VAL A 120 0.10 2.03 -8.94
N ARG A 121 0.42 2.93 -9.87
CA ARG A 121 -0.06 4.32 -9.90
C ARG A 121 -1.59 4.40 -9.90
N ASP A 122 -2.26 3.54 -10.66
CA ASP A 122 -3.73 3.56 -10.82
C ASP A 122 -4.49 3.16 -9.56
N VAL A 123 -3.85 2.37 -8.70
CA VAL A 123 -4.46 1.82 -7.47
C VAL A 123 -4.01 2.58 -6.22
N VAL A 124 -3.03 3.47 -6.36
CA VAL A 124 -2.55 4.37 -5.31
C VAL A 124 -2.67 5.82 -5.78
N PRO A 125 -3.90 6.39 -5.76
CA PRO A 125 -4.11 7.73 -6.28
C PRO A 125 -3.37 8.79 -5.43
N ALA A 126 -3.19 9.99 -5.99
CA ALA A 126 -2.50 11.10 -5.32
C ALA A 126 -3.24 11.60 -4.06
N GLY A 127 -2.53 12.00 -3.02
CA GLY A 127 -3.19 12.58 -1.84
C GLY A 127 -2.37 12.73 -0.56
N GLY A 128 -1.05 12.88 -0.65
CA GLY A 128 -0.17 13.07 0.51
C GLY A 128 0.01 11.82 1.38
N TRP A 129 -0.39 10.65 0.91
CA TRP A 129 -0.33 9.40 1.67
C TRP A 129 1.10 8.97 1.96
N ALA A 130 2.07 9.36 1.13
CA ALA A 130 3.46 8.96 1.34
C ALA A 130 4.01 9.47 2.68
N SER A 131 3.54 10.62 3.17
CA SER A 131 3.95 11.22 4.46
C SER A 131 3.54 10.38 5.67
N ASP A 132 2.41 9.67 5.56
CA ASP A 132 1.87 8.82 6.64
C ASP A 132 2.37 7.38 6.57
N VAL A 133 3.19 7.05 5.57
CA VAL A 133 3.71 5.69 5.34
C VAL A 133 5.21 5.69 5.47
N LYS A 134 5.74 4.71 6.20
CA LYS A 134 7.18 4.44 6.27
C LYS A 134 7.69 3.91 4.92
N LEU A 135 7.98 4.81 3.99
CA LEU A 135 8.60 4.47 2.70
C LEU A 135 10.12 4.39 2.82
N GLY A 136 10.72 3.55 1.97
CA GLY A 136 12.17 3.51 1.78
C GLY A 136 12.69 4.85 1.25
N VAL A 137 13.95 5.14 1.56
CA VAL A 137 14.62 6.36 1.11
C VAL A 137 14.77 6.35 -0.41
N VAL A 138 14.36 7.45 -1.07
CA VAL A 138 14.58 7.65 -2.51
C VAL A 138 15.99 8.19 -2.72
N GLN A 139 16.96 7.31 -2.99
CA GLN A 139 18.33 7.71 -3.30
C GLN A 139 18.41 8.42 -4.67
N ALA A 140 19.49 9.17 -4.92
CA ALA A 140 19.65 9.98 -6.13
C ALA A 140 19.48 9.17 -7.44
N ALA A 141 20.05 7.96 -7.53
CA ALA A 141 19.89 7.12 -8.71
C ALA A 141 18.42 6.73 -8.94
N LYS A 142 17.72 6.35 -7.87
CA LYS A 142 16.29 6.02 -7.92
C LYS A 142 15.43 7.26 -8.20
N ALA A 143 15.79 8.43 -7.69
CA ALA A 143 15.12 9.68 -8.02
C ALA A 143 15.21 9.97 -9.52
N SER A 144 16.40 9.89 -10.11
CA SER A 144 16.58 10.06 -11.56
C SER A 144 15.78 9.04 -12.37
N GLU A 145 15.73 7.79 -11.94
CA GLU A 145 14.92 6.74 -12.57
C GLU A 145 13.41 7.04 -12.49
N ILE A 146 12.92 7.47 -11.33
CA ILE A 146 11.51 7.87 -11.14
C ILE A 146 11.15 9.06 -12.03
N LEU A 147 12.03 10.06 -12.11
CA LEU A 147 11.84 11.24 -12.93
C LEU A 147 11.96 10.95 -14.43
N GLY A 148 12.67 9.88 -14.81
CA GLY A 148 12.76 9.41 -16.19
C GLY A 148 11.45 8.82 -16.72
N ASN A 149 10.69 8.11 -15.87
CA ASN A 149 9.40 7.51 -16.22
C ASN A 149 8.34 7.74 -15.13
N PRO A 150 7.90 8.99 -14.90
CA PRO A 150 7.04 9.33 -13.76
C PRO A 150 5.65 8.67 -13.82
N ALA A 151 5.19 8.26 -15.01
CA ALA A 151 3.91 7.57 -15.18
C ALA A 151 3.88 6.18 -14.52
N ASP A 152 5.04 5.54 -14.33
CA ASP A 152 5.13 4.22 -13.72
C ASP A 152 5.00 4.27 -12.19
N TRP A 153 5.04 5.46 -11.59
CA TRP A 153 5.12 5.63 -10.14
C TRP A 153 3.91 6.41 -9.61
N PRO A 154 3.44 6.11 -8.38
CA PRO A 154 2.46 6.94 -7.69
C PRO A 154 2.91 8.40 -7.59
N ALA A 155 1.98 9.34 -7.72
CA ALA A 155 2.27 10.77 -7.75
C ALA A 155 3.09 11.25 -6.53
N ASP A 156 2.74 10.78 -5.33
CA ASP A 156 3.45 11.12 -4.11
C ASP A 156 4.90 10.59 -4.07
N VAL A 157 5.18 9.47 -4.74
CA VAL A 157 6.56 8.95 -4.89
C VAL A 157 7.35 9.82 -5.85
N VAL A 158 6.71 10.26 -6.94
CA VAL A 158 7.31 11.23 -7.88
C VAL A 158 7.62 12.55 -7.17
N GLN A 159 6.70 13.05 -6.35
CA GLN A 159 6.92 14.26 -5.56
C GLN A 159 8.17 14.13 -4.67
N ARG A 160 8.32 13.01 -3.95
CA ARG A 160 9.54 12.75 -3.15
C ARG A 160 10.81 12.69 -3.97
N ALA A 161 10.75 12.14 -5.18
CA ALA A 161 11.89 12.14 -6.09
C ALA A 161 12.26 13.57 -6.53
N VAL A 162 11.28 14.42 -6.82
CA VAL A 162 11.49 15.85 -7.12
C VAL A 162 12.12 16.57 -5.94
N GLU A 163 11.59 16.39 -4.73
CA GLU A 163 12.10 17.01 -3.50
C GLU A 163 13.57 16.62 -3.27
N ASN A 164 13.89 15.33 -3.34
CA ASN A 164 15.26 14.86 -3.16
C ASN A 164 16.21 15.36 -4.26
N PHE A 165 15.73 15.49 -5.49
CA PHE A 165 16.52 16.04 -6.58
C PHE A 165 16.78 17.53 -6.37
N ALA A 166 15.76 18.30 -5.96
CA ALA A 166 15.88 19.73 -5.67
C ALA A 166 16.87 20.00 -4.53
N THR A 167 16.80 19.23 -3.44
CA THR A 167 17.77 19.33 -2.34
C THR A 167 19.19 19.06 -2.82
N LYS A 168 19.40 18.08 -3.71
CA LYS A 168 20.71 17.80 -4.28
C LYS A 168 21.18 18.94 -5.19
N MET A 169 20.32 19.52 -6.02
CA MET A 169 20.69 20.67 -6.85
C MET A 169 21.08 21.88 -6.03
N ALA A 170 20.37 22.14 -4.92
CA ALA A 170 20.70 23.22 -3.99
C ALA A 170 22.09 23.03 -3.33
N SER A 171 22.58 21.80 -3.22
CA SER A 171 23.93 21.51 -2.69
C SER A 171 25.06 21.59 -3.72
N VAL A 172 24.75 21.68 -5.02
CA VAL A 172 25.76 21.82 -6.07
C VAL A 172 26.14 23.30 -6.18
N GLU A 173 27.43 23.57 -6.19
CA GLU A 173 27.96 24.91 -6.41
C GLU A 173 27.43 25.48 -7.75
N PRO A 174 26.87 26.70 -7.77
CA PRO A 174 26.37 27.31 -9.00
C PRO A 174 27.45 27.38 -10.08
N ILE A 175 27.05 27.21 -11.35
CA ILE A 175 27.96 27.31 -12.51
C ILE A 175 28.69 28.66 -12.53
N SER A 176 28.05 29.73 -12.06
CA SER A 176 28.69 31.05 -11.93
C SER A 176 29.89 31.03 -10.99
N ALA A 177 29.74 30.47 -9.79
CA ALA A 177 30.83 30.35 -8.82
C ALA A 177 31.94 29.42 -9.34
N LEU A 178 31.57 28.35 -10.04
CA LEU A 178 32.51 27.45 -10.70
C LEU A 178 33.30 28.16 -11.83
N ALA A 179 32.62 28.98 -12.62
CA ALA A 179 33.18 29.71 -13.75
C ALA A 179 34.11 30.84 -13.30
N GLU A 180 33.74 31.55 -12.22
CA GLU A 180 34.59 32.54 -11.56
C GLU A 180 35.86 31.90 -11.01
N ARG A 181 35.74 30.78 -10.27
CA ARG A 181 36.89 30.06 -9.71
C ARG A 181 37.85 29.56 -10.79
N ASN A 182 37.32 29.01 -11.88
CA ASN A 182 38.11 28.45 -12.97
C ASN A 182 38.45 29.46 -14.06
N LYS A 183 38.13 30.74 -13.84
CA LYS A 183 38.42 31.84 -14.77
C LYS A 183 37.93 31.62 -16.21
N TRP A 184 36.82 30.91 -16.39
CA TRP A 184 36.33 30.51 -17.73
C TRP A 184 36.10 31.67 -18.71
N PHE A 185 35.90 32.88 -18.20
CA PHE A 185 35.62 34.07 -19.00
C PHE A 185 36.76 35.10 -19.00
N TYR A 186 37.94 34.78 -18.46
CA TYR A 186 39.06 35.74 -18.36
C TYR A 186 40.08 35.64 -19.50
N ASP A 187 39.91 34.74 -20.47
CA ASP A 187 40.81 34.58 -21.64
C ASP A 187 40.27 35.22 -22.94
N ILE A 188 39.41 36.23 -22.85
CA ILE A 188 39.02 37.05 -24.01
C ILE A 188 39.86 38.34 -23.97
N ASN A 189 41.10 38.26 -24.46
CA ASN A 189 41.93 39.42 -24.81
C ASN A 189 42.70 39.12 -26.09
#